data_AF-A0A2N0B2I7-F1
#
_entry.id   AF-A0A2N0B2I7-F1
#
_cell.length_a   1.000
_cell.length_b   1.000
_cell.length_c   1.000
_cell.angle_alpha   90.00
_cell.angle_beta   90.00
_cell.angle_gamma   90.00
#
_symmetry.space_group_name_H-M   'P 1'
#
loop_
_entity.id
_entity.type
_entity.pdbx_description
1 polymer ?
#
loop_
_entity_poly.entity_id
_entity_poly.type
_entity_poly.pdbx_seq_one_letter_code
_entity_poly.pdbx_strand_id
1 'polypeptide(L)'
;VAIGQDGLVANTAKYSKGVPIIAVNPDKERYDGILLPFDRENFIGAVDDVVAGTYSSKTVRFAEARLNDGQRLLAFNDLFIGPSSHVSARYKISYNKRTEEQSSSGIIVSTPSGSTGWLSSVFNMAYGVAGVFEKDLELKRPSLEEGQLLFAVREPFQSVRTRIDIAAGVLNDKFPLSIESLMP
;
A
#
# COMPACT_ATOMS: atom_id res chain seq x y z
N VAL A 1 11.31 20.24 5.35
CA VAL A 1 12.21 19.14 5.82
C VAL A 1 11.45 18.28 6.81
N ALA A 2 11.49 16.96 6.67
CA ALA A 2 10.90 16.00 7.61
C ALA A 2 12.01 15.06 8.10
N ILE A 3 12.22 15.00 9.42
CA ILE A 3 13.33 14.25 10.04
C ILE A 3 12.74 13.17 10.94
N GLY A 4 12.97 11.90 10.59
CA GLY A 4 12.44 10.77 11.35
C GLY A 4 12.33 9.51 10.51
N GLN A 5 11.70 8.48 11.06
CA GLN A 5 11.43 7.23 10.35
C GLN A 5 10.44 7.42 9.18
N ASP A 6 10.40 6.44 8.27
CA ASP A 6 9.56 6.41 7.06
C ASP A 6 8.09 6.81 7.31
N GLY A 7 7.49 6.32 8.39
CA GLY A 7 6.09 6.62 8.75
C GLY A 7 5.82 8.10 9.00
N LEU A 8 6.80 8.87 9.51
CA LEU A 8 6.65 10.31 9.69
C LEU A 8 6.59 11.03 8.34
N VAL A 9 7.46 10.65 7.40
CA VAL A 9 7.52 11.24 6.06
C VAL A 9 6.26 10.91 5.27
N ALA A 10 5.81 9.66 5.30
CA ALA A 10 4.55 9.25 4.68
C ALA A 10 3.34 10.04 5.21
N ASN A 11 3.30 10.33 6.53
CA ASN A 11 2.25 11.15 7.12
C ASN A 11 2.37 12.63 6.76
N THR A 12 3.59 13.16 6.73
CA THR A 12 3.86 14.56 6.34
C THR A 12 3.47 14.79 4.88
N ALA A 13 3.73 13.81 4.00
CA ALA A 13 3.46 13.91 2.58
C ALA A 13 1.99 14.18 2.23
N LYS A 14 1.06 13.71 3.07
CA LYS A 14 -0.38 13.98 2.92
C LYS A 14 -0.73 15.48 2.96
N TYR A 15 0.14 16.29 3.56
CA TYR A 15 -0.08 17.72 3.78
C TYR A 15 0.87 18.61 2.97
N SER A 16 1.74 18.04 2.14
CA SER A 16 2.76 18.82 1.40
C SER A 16 2.18 19.83 0.43
N LYS A 17 0.98 19.56 -0.14
CA LYS A 17 0.28 20.46 -1.08
C LYS A 17 1.17 20.94 -2.23
N GLY A 18 2.04 20.07 -2.75
CA GLY A 18 2.95 20.36 -3.86
C GLY A 18 4.30 20.98 -3.43
N VAL A 19 4.53 21.17 -2.14
CA VAL A 19 5.84 21.59 -1.62
C VAL A 19 6.79 20.38 -1.56
N PRO A 20 8.00 20.47 -2.13
CA PRO A 20 8.99 19.39 -2.04
C PRO A 20 9.29 18.98 -0.60
N ILE A 21 9.43 17.68 -0.37
CA ILE A 21 9.77 17.12 0.94
C ILE A 21 11.19 16.58 0.90
N ILE A 22 12.04 17.17 1.73
CA ILE A 22 13.36 16.63 2.05
C ILE A 22 13.17 15.68 3.23
N ALA A 23 13.17 14.38 2.94
CA ALA A 23 12.99 13.30 3.90
C ALA A 23 14.34 12.81 4.42
N VAL A 24 14.60 13.02 5.71
CA VAL A 24 15.91 12.82 6.34
C VAL A 24 15.85 11.68 7.33
N ASN A 25 16.71 10.68 7.14
CA ASN A 25 16.99 9.64 8.12
C ASN A 25 17.92 10.21 9.21
N PRO A 26 17.44 10.40 10.45
CA PRO A 26 18.28 10.92 11.53
C PRO A 26 19.29 9.90 12.05
N ASP A 27 19.03 8.60 11.83
CA ASP A 27 19.82 7.50 12.40
C ASP A 27 19.69 6.24 11.52
N LYS A 28 20.66 6.05 10.62
CA LYS A 28 20.70 4.90 9.70
C LYS A 28 20.94 3.56 10.40
N GLU A 29 21.42 3.56 11.63
CA GLU A 29 21.61 2.32 12.40
C GLU A 29 20.29 1.84 13.00
N ARG A 30 19.33 2.76 13.19
CA ARG A 30 18.03 2.47 13.80
C ARG A 30 16.89 2.35 12.79
N TYR A 31 16.94 3.07 11.68
CA TYR A 31 15.86 3.13 10.70
C TYR A 31 16.34 2.68 9.32
N ASP A 32 15.65 1.70 8.73
CA ASP A 32 15.92 1.19 7.39
C ASP A 32 15.95 2.31 6.33
N GLY A 33 15.07 3.30 6.46
CA GLY A 33 15.07 4.51 5.64
C GLY A 33 14.72 4.28 4.18
N ILE A 34 13.80 3.36 3.89
CA ILE A 34 13.37 3.02 2.53
C ILE A 34 12.90 4.26 1.74
N LEU A 35 12.23 5.19 2.42
CA LEU A 35 11.70 6.44 1.87
C LEU A 35 12.60 7.66 2.14
N LEU A 36 13.80 7.46 2.72
CA LEU A 36 14.63 8.52 3.28
C LEU A 36 15.94 8.67 2.48
N PRO A 37 15.94 9.43 1.37
CA PRO A 37 17.13 9.59 0.52
C PRO A 37 18.22 10.46 1.16
N PHE A 38 17.88 11.25 2.18
CA PHE A 38 18.81 12.15 2.86
C PHE A 38 19.11 11.68 4.29
N ASP A 39 20.22 12.16 4.84
CA ASP A 39 20.70 11.89 6.19
C ASP A 39 21.34 13.13 6.80
N ARG A 40 21.88 13.00 8.02
CA ARG A 40 22.53 14.09 8.77
C ARG A 40 23.71 14.73 8.03
N GLU A 41 24.36 14.03 7.10
CA GLU A 41 25.55 14.52 6.39
C GLU A 41 25.18 15.27 5.11
N ASN A 42 24.09 14.88 4.43
CA ASN A 42 23.78 15.39 3.08
C ASN A 42 22.53 16.27 2.98
N PHE A 43 21.68 16.36 4.02
CA PHE A 43 20.39 17.05 3.90
C PHE A 43 20.52 18.58 3.69
N ILE A 44 21.60 19.21 4.15
CA ILE A 44 21.82 20.65 3.96
C ILE A 44 21.94 20.97 2.47
N GLY A 45 22.71 20.19 1.71
CA GLY A 45 22.83 20.39 0.26
C GLY A 45 21.47 20.25 -0.46
N ALA A 46 20.63 19.31 -0.01
CA ALA A 46 19.27 19.18 -0.53
C ALA A 46 18.38 20.38 -0.21
N VAL A 47 18.58 21.04 0.94
CA VAL A 47 17.87 22.29 1.28
C VAL A 47 18.32 23.40 0.33
N ASP A 48 19.63 23.55 0.12
CA ASP A 48 20.20 24.56 -0.76
C ASP A 48 19.69 24.39 -2.20
N ASP A 49 19.66 23.17 -2.72
CA ASP A 49 19.12 22.86 -4.05
C ASP A 49 17.63 23.22 -4.19
N VAL A 50 16.84 23.00 -3.13
CA VAL A 50 15.41 23.37 -3.11
C VAL A 50 15.23 24.89 -3.09
N VAL A 51 16.05 25.61 -2.33
CA VAL A 51 16.04 27.08 -2.26
C VAL A 51 16.49 27.71 -3.59
N ALA A 52 17.51 27.14 -4.24
CA ALA A 52 18.02 27.59 -5.52
C ALA A 52 17.13 27.18 -6.71
N GLY A 53 16.17 26.28 -6.51
CA GLY A 53 15.31 25.75 -7.58
C GLY A 53 16.01 24.78 -8.53
N THR A 54 17.15 24.21 -8.14
CA THR A 54 18.00 23.32 -8.94
C THR A 54 17.79 21.84 -8.63
N TYR A 55 16.79 21.52 -7.82
CA TYR A 55 16.50 20.15 -7.36
C TYR A 55 15.84 19.27 -8.42
N SER A 56 16.14 17.97 -8.36
CA SER A 56 15.31 16.93 -9.00
C SER A 56 14.30 16.38 -7.99
N SER A 57 13.05 16.16 -8.41
CA SER A 57 12.03 15.56 -7.54
C SER A 57 11.39 14.33 -8.17
N LYS A 58 10.91 13.42 -7.31
CA LYS A 58 10.06 12.29 -7.70
C LYS A 58 8.65 12.55 -7.18
N THR A 59 7.68 12.55 -8.08
CA THR A 59 6.27 12.64 -7.69
C THR A 59 5.82 11.29 -7.14
N VAL A 60 5.14 11.33 -5.99
CA VAL A 60 4.52 10.14 -5.39
C VAL A 60 3.01 10.27 -5.49
N ARG A 61 2.36 9.24 -6.04
CA ARG A 61 0.90 9.16 -6.14
C ARG A 61 0.34 8.43 -4.93
N PHE A 62 -0.81 8.89 -4.44
CA PHE A 62 -1.53 8.22 -3.36
C PHE A 62 -2.57 7.26 -3.93
N ALA A 63 -2.83 6.17 -3.20
CA ALA A 63 -4.03 5.39 -3.42
C ALA A 63 -5.25 6.18 -2.95
N GLU A 64 -6.35 6.12 -3.69
CA GLU A 64 -7.60 6.76 -3.34
C GLU A 64 -8.70 5.72 -3.18
N ALA A 65 -9.40 5.76 -2.05
CA ALA A 65 -10.72 5.13 -1.89
C ALA A 65 -11.79 6.21 -1.94
N ARG A 66 -12.83 5.97 -2.74
CA ARG A 66 -14.06 6.77 -2.79
C ARG A 66 -15.19 5.98 -2.16
N LEU A 67 -15.87 6.60 -1.21
CA LEU A 67 -17.03 6.01 -0.55
C LEU A 67 -18.31 6.49 -1.26
N ASN A 68 -19.40 5.75 -1.07
CA ASN A 68 -20.70 6.03 -1.66
C ASN A 68 -21.36 7.32 -1.13
N ASP A 69 -20.92 7.82 0.02
CA ASP A 69 -21.34 9.09 0.60
C ASP A 69 -20.50 10.29 0.11
N GLY A 70 -19.57 10.06 -0.82
CA GLY A 70 -18.70 11.09 -1.38
C GLY A 70 -17.41 11.33 -0.59
N GLN A 71 -17.18 10.66 0.54
CA GLN A 71 -15.90 10.73 1.24
C GLN A 71 -14.76 10.18 0.38
N ARG A 72 -13.57 10.76 0.57
CA ARG A 72 -12.33 10.36 -0.10
C ARG A 72 -11.25 10.11 0.93
N LEU A 73 -10.63 8.94 0.85
CA LEU A 73 -9.50 8.56 1.70
C LEU A 73 -8.26 8.42 0.82
N LEU A 74 -7.15 9.01 1.27
CA LEU A 74 -5.87 8.95 0.58
C LEU A 74 -4.85 8.19 1.41
N ALA A 75 -4.15 7.26 0.79
CA ALA A 75 -3.07 6.51 1.41
C ALA A 75 -1.76 6.71 0.66
N PHE A 76 -0.70 7.02 1.43
CA PHE A 76 0.66 7.06 0.92
C PHE A 76 1.19 5.63 0.70
N ASN A 77 0.98 4.73 1.66
CA ASN A 77 1.42 3.33 1.59
C ASN A 77 0.26 2.41 1.20
N ASP A 78 -0.66 2.19 2.13
CA ASP A 78 -1.68 1.14 2.01
C ASP A 78 -3.05 1.66 2.47
N LEU A 79 -4.12 1.21 1.80
CA LEU A 79 -5.48 1.24 2.32
C LEU A 79 -5.79 -0.15 2.88
N PHE A 80 -6.38 -0.19 4.06
CA PHE A 80 -7.01 -1.40 4.60
C PHE A 80 -8.52 -1.26 4.55
N ILE A 81 -9.19 -2.24 3.94
CA ILE A 81 -10.64 -2.33 3.85
C ILE A 81 -11.06 -3.59 4.62
N GLY A 82 -11.67 -3.41 5.78
CA GLY A 82 -12.04 -4.50 6.67
C GLY A 82 -12.69 -3.99 7.95
N PRO A 83 -13.05 -4.90 8.86
CA PRO A 83 -13.64 -4.53 10.14
C PRO A 83 -12.56 -3.96 11.07
N SER A 84 -12.97 -3.12 12.02
CA SER A 84 -12.07 -2.56 13.05
C SER A 84 -11.70 -3.57 14.15
N SER A 85 -12.33 -4.74 14.16
CA SER A 85 -12.15 -5.80 15.15
C SER A 85 -11.77 -7.13 14.49
N HIS A 86 -11.56 -8.17 15.29
CA HIS A 86 -11.16 -9.51 14.84
C HIS A 86 -12.33 -10.36 14.35
N VAL A 87 -13.17 -9.79 13.48
CA VAL A 87 -14.27 -10.51 12.82
C VAL A 87 -14.00 -10.62 11.32
N SER A 88 -14.61 -11.58 10.64
CA SER A 88 -14.53 -11.64 9.17
C SER A 88 -15.36 -10.52 8.55
N ALA A 89 -14.78 -9.78 7.61
CA ALA A 89 -15.53 -8.92 6.72
C ALA A 89 -16.32 -9.78 5.73
N ARG A 90 -17.59 -9.45 5.53
CA ARG A 90 -18.44 -10.01 4.47
C ARG A 90 -18.73 -8.91 3.46
N TYR A 91 -18.43 -9.16 2.20
CA TYR A 91 -18.50 -8.15 1.16
C TYR A 91 -18.64 -8.80 -0.21
N LYS A 92 -19.08 -7.99 -1.17
CA LYS A 92 -19.01 -8.32 -2.58
C LYS A 92 -17.83 -7.55 -3.20
N ILE A 93 -16.97 -8.27 -3.88
CA ILE A 93 -15.79 -7.74 -4.56
C ILE A 93 -16.00 -7.81 -6.07
N SER A 94 -15.72 -6.71 -6.76
CA SER A 94 -15.76 -6.64 -8.22
C SER A 94 -14.42 -6.14 -8.76
N TYR A 95 -13.81 -6.95 -9.63
CA TYR A 95 -12.54 -6.66 -10.27
C TYR A 95 -12.46 -7.34 -11.64
N ASN A 96 -12.00 -6.59 -12.65
CA ASN A 96 -11.84 -7.08 -14.03
C ASN A 96 -13.08 -7.82 -14.57
N LYS A 97 -14.26 -7.17 -14.48
CA LYS A 97 -15.57 -7.68 -14.93
C LYS A 97 -16.06 -8.96 -14.22
N ARG A 98 -15.36 -9.42 -13.18
CA ARG A 98 -15.80 -10.52 -12.32
C ARG A 98 -16.26 -9.96 -11.00
N THR A 99 -17.23 -10.63 -10.41
CA THR A 99 -17.82 -10.24 -9.14
C THR A 99 -18.15 -11.48 -8.33
N GLU A 100 -17.82 -11.46 -7.05
CA GLU A 100 -18.14 -12.54 -6.13
C GLU A 100 -18.36 -12.04 -4.70
N GLU A 101 -19.08 -12.83 -3.90
CA GLU A 101 -19.18 -12.63 -2.45
C GLU A 101 -18.00 -13.29 -1.76
N GLN A 102 -17.39 -12.58 -0.81
CA GLN A 102 -16.27 -13.06 -0.03
C GLN A 102 -16.51 -12.87 1.47
N SER A 103 -15.84 -13.73 2.23
CA SER A 103 -15.62 -13.58 3.66
C SER A 103 -14.12 -13.66 3.90
N SER A 104 -13.51 -12.65 4.52
CA SER A 104 -12.06 -12.62 4.73
C SER A 104 -11.65 -11.75 5.91
N SER A 105 -10.36 -11.71 6.24
CA SER A 105 -9.79 -10.79 7.24
C SER A 105 -9.59 -9.36 6.70
N GLY A 106 -10.24 -9.02 5.59
CA GLY A 106 -10.15 -7.74 4.90
C GLY A 106 -9.30 -7.78 3.63
N ILE A 107 -9.06 -6.60 3.07
CA ILE A 107 -8.34 -6.35 1.82
C ILE A 107 -7.29 -5.28 2.10
N ILE A 108 -6.09 -5.47 1.59
CA ILE A 108 -5.08 -4.41 1.52
C ILE A 108 -4.99 -3.95 0.08
N VAL A 109 -4.90 -2.63 -0.13
CA VAL A 109 -4.57 -2.02 -1.42
C VAL A 109 -3.32 -1.17 -1.25
N SER A 110 -2.25 -1.53 -1.93
CA SER A 110 -0.91 -0.97 -1.73
C SER A 110 -0.44 -0.14 -2.91
N THR A 111 0.17 1.01 -2.62
CA THR A 111 0.95 1.80 -3.59
C THR A 111 2.32 1.13 -3.84
N PRO A 112 3.10 1.61 -4.83
CA PRO A 112 4.49 1.20 -4.97
C PRO A 112 5.31 1.44 -3.69
N SER A 113 5.06 2.54 -2.96
CA SER A 113 5.70 2.80 -1.67
C SER A 113 5.24 1.84 -0.56
N GLY A 114 3.97 1.42 -0.58
CA GLY A 114 3.44 0.40 0.36
C GLY A 114 3.93 -1.02 0.07
N SER A 115 4.48 -1.28 -1.11
CA SER A 115 4.90 -2.63 -1.53
C SER A 115 5.97 -3.26 -0.64
N THR A 116 6.82 -2.43 0.00
CA THR A 116 7.86 -2.88 0.93
C THR A 116 7.35 -2.98 2.38
N GLY A 117 6.15 -2.47 2.66
CA GLY A 117 5.50 -2.46 3.97
C GLY A 117 4.55 -3.65 4.15
N TRP A 118 3.25 -3.37 4.37
CA TRP A 118 2.28 -4.41 4.72
C TRP A 118 2.11 -5.45 3.60
N LEU A 119 2.20 -5.03 2.34
CA LEU A 119 2.12 -5.97 1.22
C LEU A 119 3.24 -7.01 1.24
N SER A 120 4.46 -6.58 1.58
CA SER A 120 5.61 -7.49 1.75
C SER A 120 5.31 -8.55 2.81
N SER A 121 4.67 -8.18 3.92
CA SER A 121 4.25 -9.13 4.96
C SER A 121 3.22 -10.15 4.46
N VAL A 122 2.27 -9.73 3.61
CA VAL A 122 1.28 -10.63 3.00
C VAL A 122 1.96 -11.65 2.10
N PHE A 123 2.90 -11.20 1.26
CA PHE A 123 3.68 -12.09 0.39
C PHE A 123 4.54 -13.06 1.22
N ASN A 124 5.27 -12.56 2.22
CA ASN A 124 6.08 -13.40 3.11
C ASN A 124 5.24 -14.48 3.81
N MET A 125 4.03 -14.13 4.27
CA MET A 125 3.11 -15.08 4.88
C MET A 125 2.63 -16.12 3.87
N ALA A 126 2.12 -15.69 2.71
CA ALA A 126 1.59 -16.60 1.69
C ALA A 126 2.65 -17.59 1.19
N TYR A 127 3.86 -17.10 0.92
CA TYR A 127 5.00 -17.93 0.52
C TYR A 127 5.51 -18.81 1.67
N GLY A 128 5.50 -18.32 2.91
CA GLY A 128 5.87 -19.12 4.08
C GLY A 128 4.92 -20.30 4.30
N VAL A 129 3.62 -20.09 4.14
CA VAL A 129 2.61 -21.17 4.23
C VAL A 129 2.73 -22.14 3.05
N ALA A 130 2.83 -21.64 1.83
CA ALA A 130 2.95 -22.49 0.64
C ALA A 130 4.27 -23.31 0.64
N GLY A 131 5.37 -22.72 1.11
CA GLY A 131 6.68 -23.37 1.19
C GLY A 131 6.76 -24.55 2.17
N VAL A 132 5.75 -24.74 3.03
CA VAL A 132 5.62 -25.98 3.84
C VAL A 132 5.29 -27.18 2.96
N PHE A 133 4.58 -26.95 1.86
CA PHE A 133 4.07 -28.00 0.96
C PHE A 133 4.80 -28.04 -0.39
N GLU A 134 5.42 -26.93 -0.79
CA GLU A 134 6.14 -26.77 -2.06
C GLU A 134 7.64 -26.53 -1.83
N LYS A 135 8.50 -27.35 -2.46
CA LYS A 135 9.96 -27.36 -2.18
C LYS A 135 10.76 -26.29 -2.93
N ASP A 136 10.30 -25.86 -4.10
CA ASP A 136 11.02 -24.95 -5.00
C ASP A 136 10.29 -23.61 -5.18
N LEU A 137 9.73 -23.09 -4.08
CA LEU A 137 8.95 -21.86 -4.10
C LEU A 137 9.87 -20.63 -3.95
N GLU A 138 10.12 -19.92 -5.04
CA GLU A 138 10.89 -18.67 -5.04
C GLU A 138 9.99 -17.46 -4.80
N LEU A 139 10.27 -16.68 -3.73
CA LEU A 139 9.55 -15.46 -3.42
C LEU A 139 9.72 -14.41 -4.52
N LYS A 140 8.63 -14.09 -5.22
CA LYS A 140 8.58 -13.00 -6.18
C LYS A 140 7.87 -11.81 -5.56
N ARG A 141 8.60 -10.69 -5.42
CA ARG A 141 8.01 -9.44 -4.97
C ARG A 141 7.30 -8.73 -6.12
N PRO A 142 6.14 -8.11 -5.88
CA PRO A 142 5.45 -7.34 -6.91
C PRO A 142 6.30 -6.13 -7.29
N SER A 143 6.49 -5.93 -8.59
CA SER A 143 7.03 -4.69 -9.14
C SER A 143 5.86 -3.87 -9.68
N LEU A 144 5.54 -2.77 -9.01
CA LEU A 144 4.46 -1.87 -9.42
C LEU A 144 5.03 -0.66 -10.14
N GLU A 145 4.48 -0.37 -11.31
CA GLU A 145 4.78 0.85 -12.05
C GLU A 145 4.07 2.06 -11.43
N GLU A 146 4.47 3.26 -11.84
CA GLU A 146 3.77 4.46 -11.42
C GLU A 146 2.30 4.44 -11.87
N GLY A 147 1.38 4.77 -10.96
CA GLY A 147 -0.07 4.75 -11.23
C GLY A 147 -0.71 3.36 -11.10
N GLN A 148 0.06 2.33 -10.77
CA GLN A 148 -0.47 1.03 -10.40
C GLN A 148 -0.61 0.89 -8.89
N LEU A 149 -1.66 0.20 -8.45
CA LEU A 149 -1.80 -0.31 -7.09
C LEU A 149 -1.88 -1.83 -7.14
N LEU A 150 -1.61 -2.52 -6.05
CA LEU A 150 -1.89 -3.95 -5.94
C LEU A 150 -2.82 -4.17 -4.76
N PHE A 151 -3.93 -4.88 -5.00
CA PHE A 151 -4.76 -5.35 -3.91
C PHE A 151 -4.51 -6.82 -3.61
N ALA A 152 -4.59 -7.18 -2.34
CA ALA A 152 -4.56 -8.55 -1.87
C ALA A 152 -5.64 -8.74 -0.80
N VAL A 153 -6.47 -9.77 -1.00
CA VAL A 153 -7.41 -10.24 0.00
C VAL A 153 -6.66 -11.03 1.05
N ARG A 154 -6.86 -10.68 2.32
CA ARG A 154 -6.26 -11.38 3.45
C ARG A 154 -7.14 -12.53 3.92
N GLU A 155 -6.54 -13.71 4.01
CA GLU A 155 -7.18 -14.92 4.58
C GLU A 155 -8.60 -15.15 4.00
N PRO A 156 -8.76 -15.23 2.66
CA PRO A 156 -10.07 -15.44 2.05
C PRO A 156 -10.64 -16.82 2.42
N PHE A 157 -11.88 -16.84 2.89
CA PHE A 157 -12.58 -18.05 3.33
C PHE A 157 -13.56 -18.54 2.27
N GLN A 158 -13.34 -19.75 1.77
CA GLN A 158 -14.24 -20.42 0.83
C GLN A 158 -15.36 -21.14 1.57
N SER A 159 -16.60 -20.97 1.11
CA SER A 159 -17.76 -21.67 1.65
C SER A 159 -18.76 -21.99 0.54
N VAL A 160 -19.92 -22.53 0.91
CA VAL A 160 -21.04 -22.72 -0.02
C VAL A 160 -21.61 -21.38 -0.54
N ARG A 161 -21.35 -20.26 0.15
CA ARG A 161 -21.81 -18.91 -0.24
C ARG A 161 -20.70 -18.02 -0.77
N THR A 162 -19.46 -18.21 -0.31
CA THR A 162 -18.32 -17.33 -0.61
C THR A 162 -17.30 -17.97 -1.52
N ARG A 163 -16.76 -17.18 -2.43
CA ARG A 163 -15.74 -17.58 -3.41
C ARG A 163 -14.38 -16.99 -3.03
N ILE A 164 -13.34 -17.42 -3.73
CA ILE A 164 -11.95 -16.97 -3.52
C ILE A 164 -11.22 -16.75 -4.86
N ASP A 165 -11.97 -16.63 -5.96
CA ASP A 165 -11.41 -16.54 -7.32
C ASP A 165 -10.78 -15.15 -7.59
N ILE A 166 -11.11 -14.15 -6.76
CA ILE A 166 -10.54 -12.81 -6.75
C ILE A 166 -9.71 -12.59 -5.47
N ALA A 167 -8.51 -13.18 -5.39
CA ALA A 167 -7.64 -13.07 -4.21
C ALA A 167 -6.63 -11.91 -4.29
N ALA A 168 -6.22 -11.48 -5.49
CA ALA A 168 -5.31 -10.37 -5.69
C ALA A 168 -5.42 -9.81 -7.12
N GLY A 169 -4.89 -8.61 -7.34
CA GLY A 169 -4.81 -8.02 -8.67
C GLY A 169 -4.14 -6.65 -8.70
N VAL A 170 -3.78 -6.19 -9.89
CA VAL A 170 -3.17 -4.88 -10.12
C VAL A 170 -4.24 -3.90 -10.58
N LEU A 171 -4.41 -2.81 -9.84
CA LEU A 171 -5.37 -1.76 -10.13
C LEU A 171 -4.73 -0.64 -10.93
N ASN A 172 -5.51 -0.06 -11.83
CA ASN A 172 -5.25 1.18 -12.54
C ASN A 172 -6.59 1.75 -13.04
N ASP A 173 -6.57 2.85 -13.79
CA ASP A 173 -7.78 3.51 -14.30
C ASP A 173 -8.69 2.59 -15.15
N LYS A 174 -8.12 1.54 -15.78
CA LYS A 174 -8.87 0.57 -16.59
C LYS A 174 -9.43 -0.59 -15.76
N PHE A 175 -8.79 -0.92 -14.65
CA PHE A 175 -9.15 -2.06 -13.80
C PHE A 175 -9.36 -1.60 -12.35
N PRO A 176 -10.42 -0.82 -12.06
CA PRO A 176 -10.73 -0.41 -10.70
C PRO A 176 -11.20 -1.59 -9.85
N LEU A 177 -11.05 -1.45 -8.53
CA LEU A 177 -11.64 -2.34 -7.53
C LEU A 177 -12.89 -1.70 -6.95
N SER A 178 -14.00 -2.43 -6.90
CA SER A 178 -15.22 -2.00 -6.21
C SER A 178 -15.58 -3.01 -5.13
N ILE A 179 -15.83 -2.52 -3.92
CA ILE A 179 -16.18 -3.31 -2.73
C ILE A 179 -17.51 -2.80 -2.18
N GLU A 180 -18.44 -3.73 -1.96
CA GLU A 180 -19.74 -3.46 -1.35
C GLU A 180 -19.81 -4.25 -0.03
N SER A 181 -19.99 -3.54 1.09
CA SER A 181 -20.10 -4.18 2.41
C SER A 181 -21.42 -4.95 2.54
N LEU A 182 -21.33 -6.18 3.03
CA LEU A 182 -22.46 -7.00 3.47
C LEU A 182 -22.43 -7.19 5.00
N MET A 183 -21.67 -6.34 5.69
CA MET A 183 -21.66 -6.27 7.16
C MET A 183 -22.88 -5.47 7.65
N PRO A 184 -23.48 -5.87 8.78
CA PRO A 184 -24.63 -5.19 9.38
C PRO A 184 -24.29 -3.79 9.93
#